data_AF-A0A9P4PAI0-F1
#
_entry.id   AF-A0A9P4PAI0-F1
#
_cell.length_a   1.000
_cell.length_b   1.000
_cell.length_c   1.000
_cell.angle_alpha   90.00
_cell.angle_beta   90.00
_cell.angle_gamma   90.00
#
_symmetry.space_group_name_H-M   'P 1'
#
loop_
_entity.id
_entity.type
_entity.pdbx_description
1 polymer ?
#
loop_
_entity_poly.entity_id
_entity_poly.type
_entity_poly.pdbx_seq_one_letter_code
_entity_poly.pdbx_strand_id
1 'polypeptide(L)'
;IAWAAIVQPIIYDVGPCNSYALLCDASEDGTIPKCVYVMLQLPAYFLFALSEALFAIAASEYAYTEAPKCMKPLVAELNLFMVAIAYVLGIPVSRAALNPHLTISTYFIAFHHFPD
;
A
#
# COMPACT_ATOMS: atom_id res chain seq x y z
N ILE A 1 -1.42 6.41 -2.33
CA ILE A 1 -2.28 6.33 -1.13
C ILE A 1 -3.66 6.93 -1.39
N ALA A 2 -3.78 8.18 -1.87
CA ALA A 2 -5.08 8.78 -2.22
C ALA A 2 -5.92 7.94 -3.21
N TRP A 3 -5.30 7.45 -4.30
CA TRP A 3 -5.99 6.56 -5.25
C TRP A 3 -6.50 5.26 -4.60
N ALA A 4 -5.70 4.67 -3.70
CA ALA A 4 -6.11 3.48 -2.97
C ALA A 4 -7.27 3.79 -2.01
N ALA A 5 -7.27 4.94 -1.35
CA ALA A 5 -8.37 5.37 -0.48
C ALA A 5 -9.70 5.56 -1.22
N ILE A 6 -9.66 5.95 -2.51
CA ILE A 6 -10.84 6.08 -3.37
C ILE A 6 -11.32 4.72 -3.89
N VAL A 7 -10.38 3.89 -4.37
CA VAL A 7 -10.69 2.62 -5.01
C VAL A 7 -11.13 1.55 -4.01
N GLN A 8 -10.56 1.53 -2.80
CA GLN A 8 -10.92 0.55 -1.78
C GLN A 8 -12.42 0.50 -1.45
N PRO A 9 -13.11 1.59 -1.06
CA PRO A 9 -14.53 1.54 -0.73
C PRO A 9 -15.40 1.08 -1.91
N ILE A 10 -15.09 1.52 -3.15
CA ILE A 10 -15.79 1.09 -4.37
C ILE A 10 -15.71 -0.43 -4.56
N ILE A 11 -14.57 -1.05 -4.24
CA ILE A 11 -14.40 -2.52 -4.33
C ILE A 11 -15.18 -3.26 -3.24
N TYR A 12 -15.28 -2.66 -2.05
CA TYR A 12 -16.01 -3.27 -0.92
C TYR A 12 -17.54 -3.15 -1.09
N ASP A 13 -18.04 -2.05 -1.65
CA ASP A 13 -19.47 -1.80 -1.90
C ASP A 13 -20.05 -2.65 -3.04
N VAL A 14 -19.23 -3.19 -3.95
CA VAL A 14 -19.69 -4.10 -5.01
C VAL A 14 -19.92 -5.50 -4.42
N GLY A 15 -21.13 -5.74 -3.90
CA GLY A 15 -21.63 -7.05 -3.45
C GLY A 15 -22.40 -7.01 -2.12
N PRO A 16 -23.07 -8.11 -1.71
CA PRO A 16 -23.93 -8.14 -0.52
C PRO A 16 -23.19 -8.08 0.83
N CYS A 17 -21.86 -7.96 0.81
CA CYS A 17 -20.99 -8.16 1.99
C CYS A 17 -19.96 -7.01 2.07
N ASN A 18 -20.32 -5.96 2.82
CA ASN A 18 -19.56 -4.71 2.85
C ASN A 18 -18.42 -4.71 3.91
N SER A 19 -18.62 -5.41 5.04
CA SER A 19 -17.67 -5.36 6.18
C SER A 19 -16.69 -6.55 6.24
N TYR A 20 -17.07 -7.69 5.67
CA TYR A 20 -16.24 -8.89 5.60
C TYR A 20 -16.27 -9.45 4.18
N ALA A 21 -15.19 -9.22 3.43
CA ALA A 21 -15.01 -9.89 2.14
C ALA A 21 -14.91 -11.41 2.41
N LEU A 22 -15.94 -12.17 1.98
CA LEU A 22 -16.04 -13.64 1.96
C LEU A 22 -16.60 -14.36 3.21
N LEU A 23 -17.01 -13.68 4.29
CA LEU A 23 -17.48 -14.33 5.54
C LEU A 23 -18.97 -14.11 5.86
N CYS A 24 -19.76 -13.64 4.91
CA CYS A 24 -21.18 -13.39 5.10
C CYS A 24 -22.02 -14.48 4.43
N ASP A 25 -23.10 -14.90 5.10
CA ASP A 25 -24.06 -15.92 4.62
C ASP A 25 -24.66 -15.61 3.24
N ALA A 26 -24.70 -14.33 2.84
CA ALA A 26 -25.16 -13.88 1.53
C ALA A 26 -24.16 -14.12 0.37
N SER A 27 -22.98 -14.66 0.66
CA SER A 27 -21.91 -14.87 -0.33
C SER A 27 -21.88 -16.28 -0.95
N GLU A 28 -22.82 -17.17 -0.60
CA GLU A 28 -22.81 -18.60 -1.00
C GLU A 28 -21.38 -19.18 -1.03
N ASP A 29 -20.68 -19.16 0.11
CA ASP A 29 -19.33 -19.74 0.26
C ASP A 29 -18.28 -19.26 -0.77
N GLY A 30 -18.46 -18.04 -1.33
CA GLY A 30 -17.56 -17.45 -2.32
C GLY A 30 -17.89 -17.76 -3.78
N THR A 31 -19.09 -18.30 -4.05
CA THR A 31 -19.50 -18.71 -5.41
C THR A 31 -19.92 -17.53 -6.31
N ILE A 32 -20.28 -16.37 -5.73
CA ILE A 32 -20.60 -15.16 -6.49
C ILE A 32 -19.33 -14.30 -6.63
N PRO A 33 -18.66 -14.30 -7.80
CA PRO A 33 -17.47 -13.49 -7.99
C PRO A 33 -17.83 -12.00 -7.94
N LYS A 34 -17.11 -11.22 -7.13
CA LYS A 34 -17.13 -9.77 -7.25
C LYS A 34 -16.54 -9.40 -8.61
N CYS A 35 -17.37 -8.88 -9.52
CA CYS A 35 -16.93 -8.37 -10.82
C CYS A 35 -16.18 -7.04 -10.65
N VAL A 36 -15.00 -7.09 -10.04
CA VAL A 36 -14.11 -5.95 -9.86
C VAL A 36 -12.90 -6.14 -10.78
N TYR A 37 -12.66 -5.17 -11.64
CA TYR A 37 -11.49 -5.17 -12.51
C TYR A 37 -10.22 -4.97 -11.69
N VAL A 38 -9.33 -5.96 -11.70
CA VAL A 38 -7.98 -5.87 -11.10
C VAL A 38 -7.17 -4.69 -11.68
N MET A 39 -7.49 -4.26 -12.89
CA MET A 39 -6.81 -3.17 -13.58
C MET A 39 -7.00 -1.80 -12.90
N LEU A 40 -7.99 -1.65 -12.02
CA LEU A 40 -8.18 -0.41 -11.26
C LEU A 40 -7.06 -0.16 -10.23
N GLN A 41 -6.35 -1.21 -9.80
CA GLN A 41 -5.17 -1.11 -8.93
C GLN A 41 -3.86 -0.86 -9.69
N LEU A 42 -3.81 -1.25 -10.96
CA LEU A 42 -2.62 -1.13 -11.83
C LEU A 42 -2.00 0.29 -11.85
N PRO A 43 -2.76 1.39 -11.97
CA PRO A 43 -2.17 2.73 -11.98
C PRO A 43 -1.49 3.10 -10.66
N ALA A 44 -1.99 2.64 -9.51
CA ALA A 44 -1.34 2.91 -8.23
C ALA A 44 -0.01 2.18 -8.09
N TYR A 45 0.05 0.91 -8.49
CA TYR A 45 1.30 0.14 -8.46
C TYR A 45 2.34 0.68 -9.44
N PHE A 46 1.90 1.10 -10.64
CA PHE A 46 2.81 1.69 -11.63
C PHE A 46 3.44 2.99 -11.12
N LEU A 47 2.64 3.92 -10.61
CA LEU A 47 3.15 5.20 -10.09
C LEU A 47 4.05 4.99 -8.86
N PHE A 48 3.70 4.05 -7.98
CA PHE A 48 4.54 3.73 -6.83
C PHE A 48 5.90 3.17 -7.25
N ALA A 49 5.93 2.15 -8.11
CA ALA A 49 7.18 1.55 -8.60
C ALA A 49 8.05 2.56 -9.35
N LEU A 50 7.43 3.44 -10.15
CA LEU A 50 8.14 4.52 -10.83
C LEU A 50 8.79 5.49 -9.83
N SER A 51 8.04 5.91 -8.80
CA SER A 51 8.55 6.82 -7.78
C SER A 51 9.70 6.20 -6.97
N GLU A 52 9.59 4.91 -6.65
CA GLU A 52 10.60 4.17 -5.90
C GLU A 52 11.90 4.03 -6.70
N ALA A 53 11.81 3.69 -7.99
CA ALA A 53 12.98 3.56 -8.86
C ALA A 53 13.74 4.89 -9.00
N LEU A 54 13.02 6.00 -9.22
CA LEU A 54 13.64 7.33 -9.33
C LEU A 54 14.28 7.76 -8.02
N PHE A 55 13.58 7.56 -6.90
CA PHE A 55 14.09 7.93 -5.58
C PHE A 55 15.31 7.10 -5.19
N ALA A 56 15.31 5.78 -5.42
CA ALA A 56 16.42 4.90 -5.04
C ALA A 56 17.75 5.30 -5.72
N ILE A 57 17.70 5.61 -7.02
CA ILE A 57 18.89 6.05 -7.76
C ILE A 57 19.36 7.42 -7.25
N ALA A 58 18.46 8.41 -7.21
CA ALA A 58 18.79 9.77 -6.79
C ALA A 58 19.33 9.83 -5.35
N ALA A 59 18.70 9.12 -4.41
CA ALA A 59 19.12 9.08 -3.02
C ALA A 59 20.50 8.44 -2.87
N SER A 60 20.77 7.35 -3.62
CA SER A 60 22.07 6.69 -3.58
C SER A 60 23.18 7.60 -4.13
N GLU A 61 22.99 8.24 -5.28
CA GLU A 61 24.00 9.15 -5.84
C GLU A 61 24.23 10.35 -4.92
N TYR A 62 23.16 10.95 -4.39
CA TYR A 62 23.27 12.07 -3.45
C TYR A 62 24.06 11.69 -2.20
N ALA A 63 23.80 10.52 -1.61
CA ALA A 63 24.53 10.03 -0.45
C ALA A 63 26.02 9.75 -0.78
N TYR A 64 26.33 9.31 -2.00
CA TYR A 64 27.72 9.09 -2.44
C TYR A 64 28.49 10.38 -2.73
N THR A 65 27.84 11.45 -3.22
CA THR A 65 28.49 12.71 -3.54
C THR A 65 28.86 13.52 -2.30
N GLU A 66 28.03 13.46 -1.26
CA GLU A 66 28.29 14.14 0.02
C GLU A 66 29.25 13.35 0.94
N ALA A 67 29.48 12.06 0.66
CA ALA A 67 30.32 11.23 1.50
C ALA A 67 31.84 11.48 1.30
N PRO A 68 32.62 11.63 2.39
CA PRO A 68 34.08 11.72 2.31
C PRO A 68 34.67 10.42 1.73
N LYS A 69 35.78 10.54 1.00
CA LYS A 69 36.36 9.46 0.16
C LYS A 69 36.54 8.12 0.89
N CYS A 70 36.85 8.13 2.18
CA CYS A 70 37.10 6.93 2.98
C CYS A 70 35.83 6.26 3.54
N MET A 71 34.66 6.92 3.50
CA MET A 71 33.42 6.43 4.11
C MET A 71 32.36 5.97 3.11
N LYS A 72 32.65 6.03 1.81
CA LYS A 72 31.76 5.52 0.74
C LYS A 72 31.22 4.10 0.97
N PRO A 73 32.03 3.09 1.36
CA PRO A 73 31.50 1.75 1.63
C PRO A 73 30.55 1.73 2.83
N LEU A 74 30.81 2.54 3.87
CA LEU A 74 29.94 2.61 5.04
C LEU A 74 28.56 3.21 4.71
N VAL A 75 28.51 4.19 3.81
CA VAL A 75 27.23 4.77 3.34
C VAL A 75 26.42 3.77 2.53
N ALA A 76 27.09 2.95 1.71
CA ALA A 76 26.44 1.87 0.97
C ALA A 76 25.79 0.84 1.90
N GLU A 77 26.51 0.41 2.93
CA GLU A 77 26.00 -0.53 3.95
C GLU A 77 24.87 0.09 4.76
N LEU A 78 24.96 1.38 5.12
CA LEU A 78 23.89 2.09 5.82
C LEU A 78 22.59 2.14 5.01
N ASN A 79 22.71 2.30 3.69
CA ASN A 79 21.55 2.24 2.79
C ASN A 79 20.86 0.86 2.83
N LEU A 80 21.63 -0.23 2.79
CA LEU A 80 21.09 -1.59 2.91
C LEU A 80 20.49 -1.85 4.31
N PHE A 81 21.10 -1.30 5.35
CA PHE A 81 20.58 -1.38 6.71
C PHE A 81 19.22 -0.67 6.86
N MET A 82 19.05 0.49 6.24
CA MET A 82 17.77 1.21 6.21
C MET A 82 16.68 0.39 5.51
N VAL A 83 17.01 -0.30 4.41
CA VAL A 83 16.10 -1.23 3.74
C VAL A 83 15.71 -2.38 4.66
N ALA A 84 16.65 -2.95 5.41
CA ALA A 84 16.34 -4.00 6.41
C ALA A 84 15.38 -3.49 7.51
N ILE A 85 15.59 -2.27 8.00
CA ILE A 85 14.66 -1.63 8.95
C ILE A 85 13.26 -1.48 8.34
N ALA A 86 13.17 -1.04 7.08
CA ALA A 86 11.89 -0.90 6.39
C ALA A 86 11.13 -2.24 6.32
N TYR A 87 11.82 -3.35 6.05
CA TYR A 87 11.21 -4.69 6.09
C TYR A 87 10.70 -5.08 7.48
N VAL A 88 11.48 -4.82 8.54
CA VAL A 88 11.06 -5.10 9.92
C VAL A 88 9.82 -4.29 10.30
N LEU A 89 9.76 -3.03 9.89
CA LEU A 89 8.60 -2.17 10.11
C LEU A 89 7.39 -2.57 9.25
N GLY A 90 7.60 -3.20 8.09
CA GLY A 90 6.52 -3.68 7.22
C GLY A 90 5.68 -4.79 7.85
N ILE A 91 6.30 -5.67 8.65
CA ILE A 91 5.61 -6.82 9.28
C ILE A 91 4.41 -6.39 10.15
N PRO A 92 4.56 -5.49 11.15
CA PRO A 92 3.41 -5.06 11.96
C PRO A 92 2.39 -4.27 11.15
N VAL A 93 2.82 -3.50 10.15
CA VAL A 93 1.90 -2.75 9.26
C VAL A 93 1.01 -3.72 8.48
N SER A 94 1.55 -4.84 7.97
CA SER A 94 0.74 -5.87 7.33
C SER A 94 -0.28 -6.53 8.27
N ARG A 95 0.01 -6.63 9.58
CA ARG A 95 -0.94 -7.15 10.57
C ARG A 95 -2.03 -6.15 10.91
N ALA A 96 -1.70 -4.86 10.98
CA ALA A 96 -2.67 -3.80 11.14
C ALA A 96 -3.62 -3.69 9.93
N ALA A 97 -3.14 -4.09 8.75
CA ALA A 97 -3.89 -4.13 7.51
C ALA A 97 -4.81 -5.39 7.36
N LEU A 98 -5.16 -6.09 8.44
CA LEU A 98 -6.13 -7.18 8.38
C LEU A 98 -7.58 -6.66 8.48
N ASN A 99 -8.52 -7.38 7.89
CA ASN A 99 -9.96 -7.12 8.06
C ASN A 99 -10.33 -7.20 9.56
N PRO A 100 -11.18 -6.30 10.10
CA PRO A 100 -11.92 -5.21 9.45
C PRO A 100 -11.26 -3.82 9.56
N HIS A 101 -10.01 -3.71 10.02
CA HIS A 101 -9.39 -2.39 10.26
C HIS A 101 -9.11 -1.61 8.96
N LEU A 102 -8.78 -2.29 7.86
CA LEU A 102 -8.63 -1.64 6.56
C LEU A 102 -9.93 -1.02 6.06
N THR A 103 -11.04 -1.75 6.16
CA THR A 103 -12.35 -1.27 5.66
C THR A 103 -12.87 -0.13 6.51
N ILE A 104 -12.72 -0.18 7.84
CA ILE A 104 -13.13 0.91 8.73
C ILE A 104 -12.32 2.19 8.45
N SER A 105 -10.99 2.07 8.28
CA SER A 105 -10.14 3.23 8.02
C SER A 105 -10.44 3.89 6.68
N THR A 106 -10.67 3.11 5.61
CA THR A 106 -10.96 3.67 4.29
C THR A 106 -12.38 4.21 4.21
N TYR A 107 -13.35 3.56 4.86
CA TYR A 107 -14.73 4.04 4.95
C TYR A 107 -14.84 5.36 5.72
N PHE A 108 -14.11 5.49 6.84
CA PHE A 108 -14.05 6.74 7.60
C PHE A 108 -13.48 7.89 6.77
N ILE A 109 -12.41 7.64 6.00
CA ILE A 109 -11.81 8.64 5.11
C ILE A 109 -12.76 9.00 3.95
N ALA A 110 -13.50 8.03 3.40
CA ALA A 110 -14.48 8.26 2.35
C ALA A 110 -15.66 9.13 2.83
N PHE A 111 -16.24 8.81 3.99
CA PHE A 111 -17.36 9.57 4.57
C PHE A 111 -16.98 10.99 5.00
N HIS A 112 -15.74 11.22 5.42
CA HIS A 112 -15.28 12.56 5.80
C HIS A 112 -14.88 13.43 4.59
N HIS A 113 -14.63 12.83 3.42
CA HIS A 113 -14.24 13.58 2.21
C HIS A 113 -15.40 13.80 1.22
N PHE A 114 -16.50 13.05 1.35
CA PHE A 114 -17.76 13.27 0.64
C PHE A 114 -18.89 13.62 1.62
N PRO A 115 -19.00 14.87 2.10
CA PRO A 115 -20.28 15.39 2.56
C PRO A 115 -21.09 15.78 1.32
N ASP A 116 -22.16 15.02 1.05
CA ASP A 116 -23.26 15.26 0.10
C ASP A 116 -22.89 15.66 -1.36
#